data_AF-A0A2E6LE38-F1
#
_entry.id   AF-A0A2E6LE38-F1
#
_cell.length_a   1.000
_cell.length_b   1.000
_cell.length_c   1.000
_cell.angle_alpha   90.00
_cell.angle_beta   90.00
_cell.angle_gamma   90.00
#
_symmetry.space_group_name_H-M   'P 1'
#
loop_
_entity.id
_entity.type
_entity.pdbx_description
1 polymer ?
#
loop_
_entity_poly.entity_id
_entity_poly.type
_entity_poly.pdbx_seq_one_letter_code
_entity_poly.pdbx_strand_id
1 'polypeptide(L)'
;MSENFNIDDVSNLASIELSEDEKAKLQKDLQIILEHVEALKNVDIKDEKIDIHPLSKVLELRKDESKESLKHEDAMMNSPETKDGHFVVPPSIE
;
A
#
# COMPACT_ATOMS: atom_id res chain seq x y z
N MET A 1 0.31 -21.00 16.13
CA MET A 1 -0.80 -21.22 15.17
C MET A 1 -1.20 -19.84 14.70
N SER A 2 -0.40 -19.29 13.80
CA SER A 2 -0.68 -18.06 13.08
C SER A 2 -2.09 -18.19 12.48
N GLU A 3 -2.90 -17.13 12.58
CA GLU A 3 -4.22 -17.11 11.97
C GLU A 3 -4.13 -17.59 10.52
N ASN A 4 -5.06 -18.47 10.12
CA ASN A 4 -5.15 -18.93 8.73
C ASN A 4 -5.49 -17.72 7.86
N PHE A 5 -4.48 -17.04 7.33
CA PHE A 5 -4.67 -16.03 6.31
C PHE A 5 -5.00 -16.71 4.98
N ASN A 6 -5.81 -16.04 4.18
CA ASN A 6 -6.18 -16.48 2.84
C ASN A 6 -5.49 -15.60 1.81
N ILE A 7 -4.68 -16.21 0.93
CA ILE A 7 -3.99 -15.48 -0.13
C ILE A 7 -4.95 -14.79 -1.11
N ASP A 8 -6.15 -15.32 -1.32
CA ASP A 8 -7.16 -14.69 -2.17
C ASP A 8 -7.65 -13.37 -1.56
N ASP A 9 -7.89 -13.36 -0.24
CA ASP A 9 -8.35 -12.15 0.45
C ASP A 9 -7.26 -11.07 0.48
N VAL A 10 -6.00 -11.48 0.73
CA VAL A 10 -4.85 -10.56 0.74
C VAL A 10 -4.56 -9.99 -0.64
N SER A 11 -4.60 -10.82 -1.69
CA SER A 11 -4.35 -10.37 -3.06
C SER A 11 -5.42 -9.41 -3.58
N ASN A 12 -6.69 -9.65 -3.21
CA ASN A 12 -7.79 -8.74 -3.51
C ASN A 12 -7.61 -7.37 -2.83
N LEU A 13 -7.26 -7.35 -1.53
CA LEU A 13 -6.96 -6.10 -0.81
C LEU A 13 -5.78 -5.33 -1.42
N ALA A 14 -4.79 -6.05 -1.95
CA ALA A 14 -3.63 -5.46 -2.62
C ALA A 14 -3.90 -5.09 -4.09
N SER A 15 -5.07 -5.42 -4.64
CA SER A 15 -5.39 -5.27 -6.08
C SER A 15 -4.39 -5.99 -7.00
N ILE A 16 -3.98 -7.21 -6.60
CA ILE A 16 -3.05 -8.06 -7.36
C ILE A 16 -3.80 -9.30 -7.83
N GLU A 17 -3.80 -9.53 -9.15
CA GLU A 17 -4.29 -10.80 -9.72
C GLU A 17 -3.17 -11.85 -9.69
N LEU A 18 -3.48 -13.04 -9.17
CA LEU A 18 -2.53 -14.14 -9.03
C LEU A 18 -3.04 -15.38 -9.76
N SER A 19 -2.14 -16.07 -10.47
CA SER A 19 -2.41 -17.41 -10.98
C SER A 19 -2.45 -18.45 -9.86
N GLU A 20 -3.06 -19.60 -10.11
CA GLU A 20 -3.15 -20.69 -9.11
C GLU A 20 -1.77 -21.19 -8.65
N ASP A 21 -0.79 -21.24 -9.56
CA ASP A 21 0.59 -21.62 -9.23
C ASP A 21 1.25 -20.57 -8.31
N GLU A 22 1.03 -19.27 -8.57
CA GLU A 22 1.53 -18.18 -7.75
C GLU A 22 0.87 -18.17 -6.37
N LYS A 23 -0.44 -18.42 -6.29
CA LYS A 23 -1.16 -18.53 -5.01
C LYS A 23 -0.57 -19.62 -4.14
N ALA A 24 -0.37 -20.83 -4.70
CA ALA A 24 0.18 -21.95 -3.95
C ALA A 24 1.60 -21.65 -3.42
N LYS A 25 2.43 -20.99 -4.24
CA LYS A 25 3.77 -20.58 -3.85
C LYS A 25 3.75 -19.47 -2.79
N LEU A 26 3.01 -18.40 -3.02
CA LEU A 26 2.96 -17.23 -2.13
C LEU A 26 2.29 -17.55 -0.79
N GLN A 27 1.31 -18.45 -0.76
CA GLN A 27 0.74 -18.96 0.49
C GLN A 27 1.84 -19.57 1.37
N LYS A 28 2.72 -20.40 0.78
CA LYS A 28 3.83 -21.01 1.54
C LYS A 28 4.87 -19.99 1.96
N ASP A 29 5.27 -19.10 1.06
CA ASP A 29 6.30 -18.09 1.33
C ASP A 29 5.83 -17.11 2.42
N LEU A 30 4.58 -16.65 2.35
CA LEU A 30 4.00 -15.75 3.35
C LEU A 30 3.83 -16.43 4.71
N GLN A 31 3.47 -17.72 4.75
CA GLN A 31 3.43 -18.50 5.99
C GLN A 31 4.81 -18.50 6.70
N ILE A 32 5.90 -18.73 5.96
CA ILE A 32 7.27 -18.72 6.51
C ILE A 32 7.63 -17.33 7.04
N ILE A 33 7.26 -16.26 6.33
CA ILE A 33 7.51 -14.88 6.77
C ILE A 33 6.74 -14.58 8.06
N LEU A 34 5.47 -14.98 8.16
CA LEU A 34 4.67 -14.77 9.36
C LEU A 34 5.24 -15.54 10.55
N GLU A 35 5.64 -16.79 10.37
CA GLU A 35 6.33 -17.59 11.39
C GLU A 35 7.62 -16.91 11.88
N HIS A 36 8.39 -16.29 10.97
CA HIS A 36 9.58 -15.53 11.35
C HIS A 36 9.23 -14.28 12.16
N VAL A 37 8.18 -13.55 11.75
CA VAL A 37 7.70 -12.35 12.46
C VAL A 37 7.12 -12.70 13.83
N GLU A 38 6.57 -13.89 14.04
CA GLU A 38 6.11 -14.35 15.36
C GLU A 38 7.22 -14.34 16.42
N ALA A 39 8.49 -14.43 16.04
CA ALA A 39 9.62 -14.32 16.97
C ALA A 39 9.63 -12.97 17.72
N LEU A 40 9.07 -11.91 17.12
CA LEU A 40 8.97 -10.58 17.74
C LEU A 40 7.98 -10.54 18.91
N LYS A 41 7.03 -11.48 19.01
CA LYS A 41 6.08 -11.57 20.15
C LYS A 41 6.77 -11.80 21.49
N ASN A 42 7.99 -12.34 21.47
CA ASN A 42 8.78 -12.62 22.68
C ASN A 42 9.57 -11.41 23.19
N VAL A 43 9.49 -10.27 22.49
CA VAL A 43 10.19 -9.03 22.87
C VAL A 43 9.21 -8.14 23.64
N ASP A 44 9.52 -7.87 24.91
CA ASP A 44 8.76 -6.91 25.72
C ASP A 44 9.11 -5.49 25.28
N ILE A 45 8.12 -4.79 24.71
CA ILE A 45 8.25 -3.40 24.25
C ILE A 45 7.26 -2.56 25.07
N LYS A 46 7.76 -1.51 25.72
CA LYS A 46 6.92 -0.52 26.39
C LYS A 46 6.41 0.47 25.35
N ASP A 47 5.10 0.68 25.30
CA ASP A 47 4.41 1.56 24.32
C ASP A 47 4.99 2.99 24.27
N GLU A 48 5.54 3.47 25.39
CA GLU A 48 6.15 4.80 25.51
C GLU A 48 7.42 5.02 24.66
N LYS A 49 7.96 3.97 24.02
CA LYS A 49 9.19 4.03 23.21
C LYS A 49 8.97 3.86 21.70
N ILE A 50 7.72 3.85 21.24
CA ILE A 50 7.43 3.70 19.81
C ILE A 50 7.61 5.06 19.11
N ASP A 51 8.71 5.21 18.38
CA ASP A 51 8.92 6.35 17.49
C ASP A 51 8.31 6.11 16.11
N ILE A 52 7.26 6.86 15.76
CA ILE A 52 6.65 6.82 14.41
C ILE A 52 7.51 7.49 13.34
N HIS A 53 8.42 8.38 13.77
CA HIS A 53 9.35 9.08 12.91
C HIS A 53 10.74 9.05 13.57
N PRO A 54 11.77 8.45 12.94
CA PRO A 54 13.08 8.26 13.55
C PRO A 54 13.82 9.59 13.84
N LEU A 55 13.35 10.71 13.29
CA LEU A 55 13.93 12.03 13.45
C LEU A 55 13.10 12.96 14.35
N SER A 56 12.07 12.42 15.06
CA SER A 56 11.21 13.17 15.99
C SER A 56 10.79 14.54 15.45
N LYS A 57 10.32 14.57 14.19
CA LYS A 57 9.91 15.81 13.53
C LYS A 57 8.65 16.35 14.18
N VAL A 58 8.62 17.67 14.37
CA VAL A 58 7.38 18.38 14.73
C VAL A 58 6.47 18.49 13.52
N LEU A 59 5.16 18.56 13.75
CA LEU A 59 4.17 18.79 12.71
C LEU A 59 4.35 20.20 12.12
N GLU A 60 4.81 20.29 10.88
CA GLU A 60 4.91 21.54 10.14
C GLU A 60 3.65 21.79 9.31
N LEU A 61 2.95 22.88 9.61
CA LEU A 61 1.76 23.26 8.85
C LEU A 61 2.15 24.05 7.59
N ARG A 62 1.52 23.70 6.47
CA ARG A 62 1.59 24.49 5.24
C ARG A 62 0.69 25.72 5.38
N LYS A 63 1.18 26.89 4.97
CA LYS A 63 0.35 28.10 4.83
C LYS A 63 -0.73 27.91 3.79
N ASP A 64 -1.89 28.52 3.99
CA ASP A 64 -3.00 28.50 3.04
C ASP A 64 -2.81 29.53 1.91
N GLU A 65 -1.81 29.27 1.08
CA GLU A 65 -1.46 30.10 -0.07
C GLU A 65 -1.59 29.26 -1.35
N SER A 66 -2.22 29.84 -2.39
CA SER A 66 -2.34 29.20 -3.70
C SER A 66 -0.98 29.15 -4.41
N LYS A 67 -0.73 28.06 -5.12
CA LYS A 67 0.48 27.88 -5.94
C LYS A 67 0.07 27.52 -7.36
N GLU A 68 0.94 27.86 -8.30
CA GLU A 68 0.77 27.45 -9.68
C GLU A 68 0.70 25.92 -9.76
N SER A 69 -0.35 25.42 -10.41
CA SER A 69 -0.54 23.99 -10.61
C SER A 69 0.29 23.51 -11.80
N LEU A 70 0.50 22.19 -11.89
CA LEU A 70 1.13 21.57 -13.05
C LEU A 70 0.32 21.92 -14.32
N LYS A 71 1.01 22.15 -15.45
CA LYS A 71 0.31 22.37 -16.73
C LYS A 71 -0.46 21.10 -17.10
N HIS A 72 -1.59 21.28 -17.79
CA HIS A 72 -2.45 20.17 -18.15
C HIS A 72 -1.72 19.09 -18.97
N GLU A 73 -0.91 19.51 -19.96
CA GLU A 73 -0.12 18.62 -20.80
C GLU A 73 0.88 17.79 -19.98
N ASP A 74 1.60 18.44 -19.06
CA ASP A 74 2.56 17.79 -18.17
C ASP A 74 1.87 16.78 -17.24
N ALA A 75 0.66 17.09 -16.76
CA ALA A 75 -0.13 16.20 -15.92
C ALA A 75 -0.64 14.95 -16.67
N MET A 76 -0.91 15.09 -17.97
CA MET A 76 -1.46 14.01 -18.82
C MET A 76 -0.39 13.15 -19.49
N MET A 77 0.87 13.59 -19.51
CA MET A 77 1.97 12.97 -20.26
C MET A 77 2.17 11.47 -20.01
N ASN A 78 1.88 10.98 -18.80
CA ASN A 78 2.05 9.57 -18.43
C ASN A 78 0.73 8.77 -18.43
N SER A 79 -0.37 9.36 -18.86
CA SER A 79 -1.66 8.67 -18.89
C SER A 79 -1.68 7.59 -19.99
N PRO A 80 -2.13 6.35 -19.69
CA PRO A 80 -2.29 5.32 -20.71
C PRO A 80 -3.30 5.70 -21.81
N GLU A 81 -4.39 6.39 -21.44
CA GLU A 81 -5.42 6.83 -22.37
C GLU A 81 -6.05 8.14 -21.85
N THR A 82 -6.17 9.12 -22.75
CA THR A 82 -6.77 10.42 -22.46
C THR A 82 -7.87 10.74 -23.45
N LYS A 83 -8.91 11.41 -22.97
CA LYS A 83 -10.02 11.90 -23.80
C LYS A 83 -10.57 13.20 -23.26
N ASP A 84 -10.70 14.20 -24.13
CA ASP A 84 -11.26 15.52 -23.80
C ASP A 84 -10.65 16.15 -22.54
N GLY A 85 -9.34 15.94 -22.31
CA GLY A 85 -8.63 16.44 -21.12
C GLY A 85 -8.88 15.65 -19.83
N HIS A 86 -9.30 14.38 -19.93
CA HIS A 86 -9.54 13.50 -18.78
C HIS A 86 -8.76 12.19 -18.91
N PHE A 87 -8.44 11.58 -17.76
CA PHE A 87 -7.95 10.21 -17.68
C PHE A 87 -9.11 9.25 -18.00
N VAL A 88 -8.89 8.34 -18.94
CA VAL A 88 -9.88 7.32 -19.27
C VAL A 88 -9.65 6.09 -18.39
N VAL A 89 -10.70 5.64 -17.71
CA VAL A 89 -10.71 4.43 -16.88
C VAL A 89 -11.99 3.63 -17.16
N PRO A 90 -11.99 2.31 -16.90
CA PRO A 90 -13.23 1.54 -16.88
C PRO A 90 -14.23 2.16 -15.90
N PRO A 91 -15.53 2.20 -16.23
CA PRO A 91 -16.54 2.73 -15.33
C PRO A 91 -16.53 1.94 -14.02
N SER A 92 -16.66 2.62 -12.89
CA SER A 92 -16.90 1.96 -11.61
C SER A 92 -18.27 1.27 -11.68
N ILE A 93 -18.27 -0.05 -11.51
CA ILE A 93 -19.48 -0.85 -11.37
C ILE A 93 -19.62 -1.11 -9.85
N GLU A 94 -20.79 -0.80 -9.29
CA GLU A 94 -21.18 -1.21 -7.92
C GLU A 94 -21.62 -2.68 -7.89
#